data_AF-A0AA90VNI2-F1
#
_entry.id   AF-A0AA90VNI2-F1
#
_cell.length_a   1.000
_cell.length_b   1.000
_cell.length_c   1.000
_cell.angle_alpha   90.00
_cell.angle_beta   90.00
_cell.angle_gamma   90.00
#
_symmetry.space_group_name_H-M   'P 1'
#
loop_
_entity.id
_entity.type
_entity.pdbx_description
1 polymer ?
#
loop_
_entity_poly.entity_id
_entity_poly.type
_entity_poly.pdbx_seq_one_letter_code
_entity_poly.pdbx_strand_id
1 'polypeptide(L)'
;MEYYVEKLKRDGKYYAIPSEQLQKGYIKHGGVPHLDNGYTVFGEVLEGMDVVDKIQNVATDKANNDRPLTDVIILKAKQMK
;
A
#
# COMPACT_ATOMS: atom_id res chain seq x y z
N MET A 1 -8.11 -2.56 -9.44
CA MET A 1 -8.89 -3.79 -9.16
C MET A 1 -9.08 -4.64 -10.41
N GLU A 2 -9.55 -4.08 -11.52
CA GLU A 2 -9.73 -4.82 -12.79
C GLU A 2 -8.47 -5.59 -13.22
N TYR A 3 -7.31 -4.92 -13.27
CA TYR A 3 -6.03 -5.58 -13.56
C TYR A 3 -5.72 -6.76 -12.61
N TYR A 4 -6.04 -6.63 -11.33
CA TYR A 4 -5.79 -7.68 -10.33
C TYR A 4 -6.68 -8.91 -10.59
N VAL A 5 -7.97 -8.69 -10.88
CA VAL A 5 -8.91 -9.76 -11.24
C VAL A 5 -8.50 -10.44 -12.54
N GLU A 6 -8.14 -9.68 -13.58
CA GLU A 6 -7.68 -10.23 -14.86
C GLU A 6 -6.38 -11.03 -14.71
N LYS A 7 -5.43 -10.56 -13.89
CA LYS A 7 -4.23 -11.32 -13.54
C LYS A 7 -4.58 -12.65 -12.88
N LEU A 8 -5.49 -12.67 -11.90
CA LEU A 8 -5.91 -13.90 -11.23
C LEU A 8 -6.58 -14.88 -12.19
N LYS A 9 -7.42 -14.40 -13.11
CA LYS A 9 -8.03 -15.24 -14.16
C LYS A 9 -6.97 -15.87 -15.06
N ARG A 10 -6.03 -15.05 -15.55
CA ARG A 10 -4.92 -15.52 -16.40
C ARG A 10 -4.05 -16.55 -15.70
N ASP A 11 -3.81 -16.36 -14.40
CA ASP A 11 -3.02 -17.27 -13.57
C ASP A 11 -3.84 -18.50 -13.09
N GLY A 12 -5.11 -18.63 -13.50
CA GLY A 12 -6.00 -19.73 -13.14
C GLY A 12 -6.49 -19.72 -11.68
N LYS A 13 -6.26 -18.62 -10.94
CA LYS A 13 -6.56 -18.48 -9.51
C LYS A 13 -7.96 -17.93 -9.24
N TYR A 14 -8.97 -18.53 -9.84
CA TYR A 14 -10.38 -18.09 -9.72
C TYR A 14 -10.88 -18.07 -8.26
N TYR A 15 -10.41 -19.01 -7.43
CA TYR A 15 -10.76 -19.10 -6.01
C TYR A 15 -10.28 -17.89 -5.17
N ALA A 16 -9.29 -17.13 -5.68
CA ALA A 16 -8.72 -15.97 -4.99
C ALA A 16 -9.34 -14.65 -5.48
N ILE A 17 -10.30 -14.68 -6.40
CA ILE A 17 -10.98 -13.48 -6.89
C ILE A 17 -11.86 -12.92 -5.76
N PRO A 18 -11.65 -11.66 -5.32
CA PRO A 18 -12.47 -11.07 -4.27
C PRO A 18 -13.94 -10.98 -4.70
N SER A 19 -14.87 -11.07 -3.75
CA SER A 19 -16.29 -10.86 -4.03
C SER A 19 -16.56 -9.48 -4.63
N GLU A 20 -17.65 -9.31 -5.37
CA GLU A 20 -17.99 -8.00 -5.97
C GLU A 20 -18.08 -6.88 -4.92
N GLN A 21 -18.57 -7.20 -3.71
CA GLN A 21 -18.64 -6.25 -2.61
C GLN A 21 -17.23 -5.79 -2.18
N LEU A 22 -16.29 -6.73 -2.03
CA LEU A 22 -14.91 -6.40 -1.71
C LEU A 22 -14.25 -5.60 -2.84
N GLN A 23 -14.50 -5.97 -4.09
CA GLN A 23 -14.01 -5.22 -5.25
C GLN A 23 -14.49 -3.77 -5.24
N LYS A 24 -15.79 -3.54 -5.00
CA LYS A 24 -16.37 -2.19 -4.86
C LYS A 24 -15.75 -1.41 -3.69
N GLY A 25 -15.48 -2.08 -2.58
CA GLY A 25 -14.79 -1.50 -1.42
C GLY A 25 -13.41 -0.98 -1.79
N TYR A 26 -12.58 -1.82 -2.41
CA TYR A 26 -11.24 -1.45 -2.87
C TYR A 26 -11.23 -0.34 -3.91
N ILE A 27 -12.21 -0.32 -4.82
CA ILE A 27 -12.33 0.75 -5.82
C ILE A 27 -12.67 2.09 -5.15
N LYS A 28 -13.57 2.08 -4.17
CA LYS A 28 -14.04 3.30 -3.50
C LYS A 28 -13.04 3.87 -2.49
N HIS A 29 -12.42 3.01 -1.70
CA HIS A 29 -11.59 3.40 -0.56
C HIS A 29 -10.08 3.23 -0.81
N GLY A 30 -9.70 2.64 -1.95
CA GLY A 30 -8.32 2.26 -2.22
C GLY A 30 -7.94 0.98 -1.46
N GLY A 31 -6.63 0.71 -1.38
CA GLY A 31 -6.06 -0.48 -0.75
C GLY A 31 -5.34 -1.39 -1.74
N VAL A 32 -4.65 -2.39 -1.20
CA VAL A 32 -3.72 -3.25 -1.95
C VAL A 32 -4.08 -4.73 -1.71
N PRO A 33 -5.03 -5.30 -2.49
CA PRO A 33 -5.64 -6.60 -2.19
C PRO A 33 -4.66 -7.78 -2.13
N HIS A 34 -3.53 -7.68 -2.81
CA HIS A 34 -2.54 -8.76 -2.82
C HIS A 34 -1.72 -8.86 -1.52
N LEU A 35 -1.89 -7.90 -0.60
CA LEU A 35 -1.27 -7.92 0.73
C LEU A 35 -2.18 -8.57 1.79
N ASP A 36 -3.46 -8.82 1.46
CA ASP A 36 -4.44 -9.44 2.36
C ASP A 36 -3.96 -10.81 2.84
N ASN A 37 -4.12 -11.08 4.15
CA ASN A 37 -3.67 -12.30 4.84
C ASN A 37 -2.14 -12.52 4.87
N GLY A 38 -1.34 -11.65 4.23
CA GLY A 38 0.12 -11.67 4.30
C GLY A 38 0.71 -10.67 5.29
N TYR A 39 -0.04 -9.62 5.64
CA TYR A 39 0.41 -8.52 6.50
C TYR A 39 -0.63 -8.16 7.56
N THR A 40 -0.18 -7.96 8.79
CA THR A 40 -1.02 -7.50 9.91
C THR A 40 -1.09 -5.98 9.93
N VAL A 41 -2.29 -5.42 9.82
CA VAL A 41 -2.54 -4.00 10.04
C VAL A 41 -2.52 -3.71 11.55
N PHE A 42 -1.61 -2.84 12.00
CA PHE A 42 -1.48 -2.47 13.42
C PHE A 42 -2.02 -1.07 13.76
N GLY A 43 -2.41 -0.29 12.76
CA GLY A 43 -2.94 1.06 12.94
C GLY A 43 -3.13 1.78 11.62
N GLU A 44 -3.58 3.03 11.71
CA GLU A 44 -3.76 3.94 10.58
C GLU A 44 -3.20 5.33 10.91
N VAL A 45 -2.92 6.12 9.88
CA VAL A 45 -2.45 7.50 10.03
C VAL A 45 -3.67 8.41 10.20
N LEU A 46 -3.82 9.01 11.37
CA LEU A 46 -4.90 9.94 11.66
C LEU A 46 -4.62 11.36 11.13
N GLU A 47 -3.35 11.79 11.17
CA GLU A 47 -2.89 13.11 10.74
C GLU A 47 -1.53 13.02 10.05
N GLY A 48 -1.24 13.94 9.12
CA GLY A 48 0.05 14.03 8.43
C GLY A 48 0.19 13.17 7.17
N MET A 49 -0.92 12.78 6.53
CA MET A 49 -0.88 12.07 5.24
C MET A 49 -0.17 12.89 4.13
N ASP A 50 -0.21 14.22 4.19
CA ASP A 50 0.54 15.06 3.26
C ASP A 50 2.07 14.93 3.43
N VAL A 51 2.52 14.65 4.66
CA VAL A 51 3.93 14.37 4.96
C VAL A 51 4.31 12.99 4.41
N VAL A 52 3.45 11.99 4.59
CA VAL A 52 3.62 10.67 3.97
C VAL A 52 3.72 10.82 2.44
N ASP A 53 2.86 11.63 1.84
CA ASP A 53 2.86 11.93 0.41
C ASP A 53 4.15 12.60 -0.07
N LYS A 54 4.72 13.52 0.72
CA LYS A 54 6.02 14.13 0.41
C LYS A 54 7.15 13.11 0.48
N ILE A 55 7.12 12.22 1.48
CA ILE A 55 8.15 11.18 1.64
C ILE A 55 8.10 10.18 0.47
N GLN A 56 6.93 9.72 0.03
CA GLN A 56 6.84 8.74 -1.07
C GLN A 56 7.31 9.29 -2.43
N ASN A 57 7.33 10.61 -2.61
CA ASN A 57 7.68 11.26 -3.87
C ASN A 57 9.14 11.76 -3.93
N VAL A 58 9.98 11.45 -2.94
CA VAL A 58 11.41 11.79 -3.00
C VAL A 58 12.11 10.99 -4.10
N ALA A 59 13.17 11.56 -4.67
CA ALA A 59 13.95 10.86 -5.69
C ALA A 59 14.66 9.64 -5.09
N THR A 60 14.64 8.52 -5.82
CA THR A 60 15.23 7.24 -5.42
C THR A 60 16.30 6.77 -6.40
N ASP A 61 17.23 5.95 -5.91
CA ASP A 61 18.21 5.23 -6.70
C ASP A 61 17.65 3.88 -7.15
N LYS A 62 17.15 3.85 -8.40
CA LYS A 62 16.63 2.63 -9.01
C LYS A 62 17.66 1.50 -9.14
N ALA A 63 18.95 1.83 -9.25
CA ALA A 63 20.01 0.83 -9.34
C ALA A 63 20.35 0.21 -7.98
N ASN A 64 19.89 0.83 -6.89
CA ASN A 64 20.17 0.44 -5.51
C ASN A 64 18.87 0.26 -4.71
N ASN A 65 18.00 -0.65 -5.19
CA ASN A 65 16.75 -1.05 -4.53
C ASN A 65 15.82 0.13 -4.15
N ASP A 66 15.73 1.14 -5.01
CA ASP A 66 14.87 2.31 -4.80
C ASP A 66 15.14 3.05 -3.48
N ARG A 67 16.38 3.00 -2.97
CA ARG A 67 16.76 3.78 -1.79
C ARG A 67 16.62 5.29 -2.08
N PRO A 68 16.07 6.12 -1.18
CA PRO A 68 16.10 7.57 -1.33
C PRO A 68 17.53 8.12 -1.56
N LEU A 69 17.68 9.05 -2.50
CA LEU A 69 18.96 9.71 -2.78
C LEU A 69 19.46 10.55 -1.60
N THR A 70 18.52 11.10 -0.84
CA THR A 70 18.77 11.84 0.39
C THR A 70 18.05 11.15 1.53
N ASP A 71 18.72 10.98 2.67
CA ASP A 71 18.14 10.31 3.83
C ASP A 71 16.89 11.03 4.36
N VAL A 72 15.84 10.26 4.59
CA VAL A 72 14.60 10.70 5.25
C VAL A 72 14.57 10.07 6.64
N ILE A 73 14.71 10.88 7.68
CA ILE A 73 14.90 10.42 9.06
C ILE A 73 13.74 10.81 9.97
N ILE A 74 13.39 9.92 10.89
CA ILE A 74 12.44 10.22 11.97
C ILE A 74 13.21 10.98 13.07
N LEU A 75 12.87 12.26 13.27
CA LEU A 75 13.56 13.10 14.25
C LEU A 75 13.15 12.81 15.70
N LYS A 76 11.89 12.42 15.93
CA LYS A 76 11.32 12.15 17.25
C LYS A 76 10.08 11.27 17.14
N ALA A 77 9.92 10.35 18.08
CA ALA A 77 8.69 9.57 18.27
C ALA A 77 8.19 9.75 19.71
N LYS A 78 6.87 9.83 19.89
CA LYS A 78 6.24 9.99 21.21
C LYS A 78 4.94 9.20 21.24
N GLN A 79 4.72 8.45 22.32
CA GLN A 79 3.42 7.86 22.59
C GLN A 79 2.43 8.96 22.97
N MET A 80 1.34 9.06 22.22
CA MET A 80 0.20 9.92 22.54
C MET A 80 -0.57 9.27 23.70
N LYS A 81 -1.02 10.10 24.65
CA LYS A 81 -1.85 9.65 25.77
C LYS A 81 -3.32 9.80 25.43
#